data_AF-A0A442SID9-F1
#
_entry.id   AF-A0A442SID9-F1
#
_cell.length_a   1.000
_cell.length_b   1.000
_cell.length_c   1.000
_cell.angle_alpha   90.00
_cell.angle_beta   90.00
_cell.angle_gamma   90.00
#
_symmetry.space_group_name_H-M   'P 1'
#
loop_
_entity.id
_entity.type
_entity.pdbx_description
1 polymer ?
#
loop_
_entity_poly.entity_id
_entity_poly.type
_entity_poly.pdbx_seq_one_letter_code
_entity_poly.pdbx_strand_id
1 'polypeptide(L)' 'MFNLWERTAADALMLADTIRDLASMPIESEDDAESIGRALQNAAAAVSAKGATLIRLIDHPAMKRSVVPFGRRGVGEIS' A
#
# COMPACT_ATOMS: atom_id res chain seq x y z
N MET A 1 1.33 -15.86 12.79
CA MET A 1 0.06 -15.12 12.96
C MET A 1 0.35 -13.67 12.61
N PHE A 2 -0.07 -13.17 11.44
CA PHE A 2 0.23 -11.80 11.04
C PHE A 2 -0.57 -10.81 11.89
N ASN A 3 0.08 -9.78 12.40
CA ASN A 3 -0.63 -8.70 13.09
C ASN A 3 -1.43 -7.84 12.07
N LEU A 4 -2.36 -7.02 12.55
CA LEU A 4 -3.24 -6.23 11.69
C LEU A 4 -2.48 -5.30 10.73
N TRP A 5 -1.32 -4.78 11.15
CA TRP A 5 -0.47 -3.92 10.34
C TRP A 5 0.14 -4.69 9.17
N GLU A 6 0.71 -5.87 9.42
CA GLU A 6 1.30 -6.72 8.37
C GLU A 6 0.28 -7.14 7.32
N ARG A 7 -0.95 -7.50 7.74
CA ARG A 7 -2.03 -7.83 6.80
C ARG A 7 -2.45 -6.63 5.96
N THR A 8 -2.60 -5.46 6.60
CA THR A 8 -3.00 -4.23 5.90
C THR A 8 -1.92 -3.79 4.90
N ALA A 9 -0.64 -3.95 5.25
CA ALA A 9 0.48 -3.67 4.36
C ALA A 9 0.55 -4.67 3.19
N ALA A 10 0.34 -5.96 3.44
CA ALA A 10 0.28 -6.98 2.40
C ALA A 10 -0.88 -6.72 1.41
N ASP A 11 -2.08 -6.41 1.91
CA ASP A 11 -3.23 -6.04 1.08
C ASP A 11 -2.92 -4.82 0.18
N ALA A 12 -2.24 -3.80 0.73
CA ALA A 12 -1.87 -2.61 -0.03
C ALA A 12 -0.86 -2.92 -1.15
N LEU A 13 0.08 -3.84 -0.91
CA LEU A 13 1.03 -4.31 -1.93
C LEU A 13 0.34 -5.07 -3.06
N MET A 14 -0.59 -5.98 -2.73
CA MET A 14 -1.36 -6.70 -3.74
C MET A 14 -2.21 -5.77 -4.62
N LEU A 15 -2.79 -4.72 -4.03
CA LEU A 15 -3.51 -3.69 -4.78
C LEU A 15 -2.58 -2.87 -5.68
N ALA A 16 -1.34 -2.61 -5.26
CA ALA A 16 -0.35 -1.94 -6.09
C ALA A 16 0.07 -2.79 -7.31
N ASP A 17 0.21 -4.11 -7.14
CA ASP A 17 0.41 -5.03 -8.27
C ASP A 17 -0.79 -5.01 -9.22
N THR A 18 -2.02 -4.98 -8.69
CA THR A 18 -3.23 -4.86 -9.52
C THR A 18 -3.22 -3.57 -10.35
N ILE A 19 -2.81 -2.44 -9.77
CA ILE A 19 -2.66 -1.17 -10.49
C ILE A 19 -1.63 -1.29 -11.61
N ARG A 20 -0.48 -1.92 -11.34
CA ARG A 20 0.55 -2.15 -12.35
C ARG A 20 -0.01 -2.99 -13.51
N ASP A 21 -0.72 -4.06 -13.20
CA ASP A 21 -1.25 -4.98 -14.21
C ASP A 21 -2.31 -4.26 -15.07
N LEU A 22 -3.23 -3.51 -14.45
CA LEU A 22 -4.21 -2.66 -15.16
C LEU A 22 -3.55 -1.59 -16.04
N ALA A 23 -2.51 -0.92 -15.54
CA ALA A 23 -1.79 0.12 -16.29
C ALA A 23 -0.98 -0.44 -17.47
N SER A 24 -0.73 -1.76 -17.48
CA SER A 24 -0.04 -2.44 -18.58
C SER A 24 -0.98 -3.00 -19.64
N MET A 25 -2.30 -2.96 -19.42
CA MET A 25 -3.28 -3.47 -20.38
C MET A 25 -3.30 -2.62 -21.66
N PRO A 26 -3.33 -3.24 -22.84
CA PRO A 26 -3.50 -2.53 -24.09
C PRO A 26 -4.88 -1.88 -24.16
N ILE A 27 -4.94 -0.69 -24.76
CA ILE A 27 -6.19 0.04 -25.01
C ILE A 27 -6.44 -0.03 -26.51
N GLU A 28 -7.43 -0.80 -26.92
CA GLU A 28 -7.80 -0.99 -28.34
C GLU A 28 -9.03 -0.16 -28.73
N SER A 29 -9.82 0.27 -27.73
CA SER A 29 -11.05 1.04 -27.90
C SER A 29 -11.24 2.10 -26.79
N GLU A 30 -12.21 3.00 -27.00
CA GLU A 30 -12.64 3.98 -25.99
C GLU A 30 -13.27 3.28 -24.76
N ASP A 31 -14.05 2.23 -24.98
CA ASP A 31 -14.67 1.43 -23.92
C ASP A 31 -13.61 0.74 -23.04
N ASP A 32 -12.51 0.25 -23.63
CA ASP A 32 -11.38 -0.30 -22.88
C ASP A 32 -10.71 0.77 -22.02
N ALA A 33 -10.51 1.97 -22.58
CA ALA A 33 -9.93 3.09 -21.86
C ALA A 33 -10.79 3.49 -20.65
N GLU A 34 -12.12 3.56 -20.82
CA GLU A 34 -13.04 3.85 -19.73
C GLU A 34 -13.02 2.75 -18.66
N SER A 35 -13.09 1.48 -19.08
CA SER A 35 -13.11 0.33 -18.17
C SER A 35 -11.82 0.24 -17.35
N ILE A 36 -10.66 0.32 -18.01
CA ILE A 36 -9.34 0.30 -17.37
C ILE A 36 -9.18 1.53 -16.45
N GLY A 37 -9.57 2.71 -16.92
CA GLY A 37 -9.51 3.95 -16.13
C GLY A 37 -10.35 3.87 -14.85
N ARG A 38 -11.56 3.32 -14.94
CA ARG A 38 -12.44 3.11 -13.78
C ARG A 38 -11.87 2.07 -12.82
N ALA A 39 -11.31 0.98 -13.32
CA ALA A 39 -10.65 -0.03 -12.50
C ALA A 39 -9.43 0.55 -11.75
N LEU A 40 -8.60 1.35 -12.44
CA LEU A 40 -7.46 2.05 -11.85
C LEU A 40 -7.88 3.00 -10.73
N GLN A 41 -8.92 3.81 -10.95
CA GLN A 41 -9.43 4.74 -9.94
C GLN A 41 -9.92 3.99 -8.69
N ASN A 42 -10.64 2.89 -8.87
CA ASN A 42 -11.13 2.07 -7.77
C ASN A 42 -9.97 1.45 -6.96
N ALA A 43 -8.96 0.91 -7.64
CA ALA A 43 -7.79 0.33 -7.00
C ALA A 43 -6.97 1.41 -6.25
N ALA A 44 -6.77 2.59 -6.85
CA ALA A 44 -6.07 3.70 -6.21
C ALA A 44 -6.80 4.22 -4.96
N ALA A 45 -8.12 4.29 -4.98
CA ALA A 45 -8.94 4.63 -3.80
C ALA A 45 -8.78 3.59 -2.69
N ALA A 46 -8.77 2.30 -3.03
CA ALA A 46 -8.57 1.22 -2.08
C ALA A 46 -7.16 1.27 -1.44
N VAL A 47 -6.10 1.48 -2.23
CA VAL A 47 -4.73 1.67 -1.72
C VAL A 47 -4.68 2.86 -0.76
N SER A 48 -5.30 3.98 -1.12
CA SER A 48 -5.33 5.18 -0.28
C SER A 48 -6.01 4.91 1.07
N ALA A 49 -7.12 4.17 1.08
CA ALA A 49 -7.81 3.77 2.31
C ALA A 49 -6.96 2.85 3.20
N LYS A 50 -6.22 1.90 2.61
CA LYS A 50 -5.28 1.04 3.33
C LYS A 50 -4.12 1.87 3.91
N GLY A 51 -3.56 2.79 3.14
CA GLY A 51 -2.52 3.72 3.59
C GLY A 51 -2.98 4.56 4.79
N ALA A 52 -4.18 5.13 4.73
CA ALA A 52 -4.76 5.87 5.85
C ALA A 52 -4.95 4.98 7.11
N THR A 53 -5.31 3.72 6.92
CA THR A 53 -5.42 2.74 8.01
C THR A 53 -4.05 2.46 8.64
N LEU A 54 -3.01 2.29 7.83
CA LEU A 54 -1.64 2.07 8.31
C LEU A 54 -1.11 3.27 9.12
N ILE A 55 -1.36 4.50 8.66
CA ILE A 55 -1.00 5.72 9.39
C ILE A 55 -1.67 5.73 10.77
N ARG A 56 -2.98 5.48 10.83
CA ARG A 56 -3.72 5.41 12.10
C ARG A 56 -3.21 4.31 13.03
N LEU A 57 -2.80 3.17 12.49
CA LEU A 57 -2.22 2.08 13.28
C LEU A 57 -0.86 2.49 13.85
N ILE A 58 0.00 3.18 13.09
CA ILE A 58 1.29 3.71 13.58
C ILE A 58 1.08 4.71 14.72
N ASP A 59 0.05 5.54 14.62
CA ASP A 59 -0.30 6.51 15.67
C ASP A 59 -0.86 5.88 16.95
N HIS A 60 -1.30 4.61 16.89
CA HIS A 60 -1.86 3.91 18.04
C HIS A 60 -0.81 3.71 19.15
N PRO A 61 -1.12 4.02 20.43
CA PRO A 61 -0.15 3.93 21.53
C PRO A 61 0.51 2.57 21.71
N ALA A 62 -0.20 1.49 21.37
CA ALA A 62 0.33 0.12 21.43
C ALA A 62 1.39 -0.17 20.36
N MET A 63 1.36 0.51 19.20
CA MET A 63 2.33 0.36 18.12
C MET A 63 3.56 1.24 18.35
N LYS A 64 3.40 2.46 18.91
CA LYS A 64 4.52 3.37 19.24
C LYS A 64 5.63 2.76 20.11
N ARG A 65 5.34 1.70 20.87
CA ARG A 65 6.34 0.96 21.67
C ARG A 65 7.08 -0.13 20.90
N SER A 66 6.59 -0.57 19.73
CA SER A 66 7.16 -1.68 18.96
C SER A 66 7.59 -1.32 17.53
N VAL A 67 7.20 -0.16 16.99
CA VAL A 67 7.68 0.26 15.66
C VAL A 67 9.06 0.90 15.80
N VAL A 68 10.11 0.08 15.68
CA VAL A 68 11.42 0.60 15.28
C VAL A 68 11.26 1.06 13.83
N PRO A 69 11.56 2.32 13.48
CA PRO A 69 11.44 2.77 12.10
C PRO A 69 12.28 1.86 11.19
N PHE A 70 11.65 1.26 10.18
CA PHE A 70 12.38 0.61 9.09
C PHE A 70 13.26 1.68 8.44
N GLY A 71 14.57 1.60 8.69
CA GLY A 71 15.57 2.60 8.28
C GLY A 71 16.48 3.13 9.39
N ARG A 72 16.21 2.84 10.68
CA ARG A 72 17.11 3.24 11.80
C ARG A 72 18.03 2.13 12.30
N ARG A 73 18.01 0.94 11.69
CA ARG A 73 19.05 -0.08 11.91
C ARG A 73 20.22 0.19 10.97
N GLY A 74 21.20 0.93 11.46
CA GLY A 74 22.56 0.90 10.91
C GLY A 74 23.01 2.16 10.19
N VAL A 75 23.18 3.27 10.90
CA VAL A 75 24.33 4.18 10.69
C VAL A 75 24.60 4.87 12.03
N GLY A 76 25.67 4.50 12.74
CA GLY A 76 26.13 5.24 13.92
C GLY A 76 26.47 4.44 15.18
N GLU A 77 27.06 3.26 15.07
CA GLU A 77 27.94 2.72 16.13
C GLU A 77 29.21 2.18 15.46
N ILE A 78 30.10 3.09 15.04
CA ILE A 78 31.52 2.77 14.94
C ILE A 78 32.30 4.05 15.32
N SER A 79 33.07 3.92 16.40
CA SER A 79 34.08 4.84 16.98
C SER A 79 33.63 5.68 18.17
#